data_AF-A0A392UBV5-F1
#
_entry.id   AF-A0A392UBV5-F1
#
_cell.length_a   1.000
_cell.length_b   1.000
_cell.length_c   1.000
_cell.angle_alpha   90.00
_cell.angle_beta   90.00
_cell.angle_gamma   90.00
#
_symmetry.space_group_name_H-M   'P 1'
#
loop_
_entity.id
_entity.type
_entity.pdbx_description
1 polymer ?
#
loop_
_entity_poly.entity_id
_entity_poly.type
_entity_poly.pdbx_seq_one_letter_code
_entity_poly.pdbx_strand_id
1 'polypeptide(L)' 'MAARTNAQIAEASATLTGITARDHQPGREDEARLERFIKHKPPTFTGGYNPEGAVKWLEEVEIIFEAM' A
#
# COMPACT_ATOMS: atom_id res chain seq x y z
N MET A 1 -4.12 4.69 43.70
CA MET A 1 -2.96 4.04 43.04
C MET A 1 -3.38 3.23 41.83
N ALA A 2 -4.24 2.21 41.97
CA ALA A 2 -4.66 1.32 40.86
C ALA A 2 -5.23 2.04 39.62
N ALA A 3 -6.06 3.08 39.79
CA ALA A 3 -6.65 3.82 38.66
C ALA A 3 -5.59 4.56 37.80
N ARG A 4 -4.53 5.08 38.43
CA ARG A 4 -3.43 5.78 37.75
C ARG A 4 -2.62 4.80 36.89
N THR A 5 -2.39 3.60 37.39
CA THR A 5 -1.67 2.54 36.68
C THR A 5 -2.45 2.07 35.45
N ASN A 6 -3.78 1.90 35.57
CA ASN A 6 -4.62 1.50 34.44
C ASN A 6 -4.68 2.56 33.33
N ALA A 7 -4.71 3.84 33.69
CA ALA A 7 -4.68 4.93 32.72
C ALA A 7 -3.37 4.93 31.90
N GLN A 8 -2.22 4.71 32.55
CA GLN A 8 -0.93 4.65 31.87
C GLN A 8 -0.80 3.45 30.92
N ILE A 9 -1.38 2.29 31.29
CA ILE A 9 -1.41 1.12 30.41
C ILE A 9 -2.29 1.38 29.18
N ALA A 10 -3.43 2.04 29.36
CA ALA A 10 -4.31 2.41 28.26
C ALA A 10 -3.65 3.44 27.32
N GLU A 11 -2.95 4.44 27.85
CA GLU A 11 -2.19 5.42 27.05
C GLU A 11 -1.04 4.78 26.27
N ALA A 12 -0.28 3.87 26.91
CA ALA A 12 0.78 3.13 26.23
C ALA A 12 0.23 2.27 25.09
N SER A 13 -0.93 1.62 25.31
CA SER A 13 -1.60 0.80 24.29
C SER A 13 -2.15 1.63 23.14
N ALA A 14 -2.74 2.79 23.42
CA ALA A 14 -3.23 3.72 22.41
C ALA A 14 -2.07 4.30 21.57
N THR A 15 -0.92 4.57 22.21
CA THR A 15 0.29 5.05 21.52
C THR A 15 0.85 3.99 20.57
N LEU A 16 0.95 2.73 21.02
CA LEU A 16 1.36 1.60 20.18
C LEU A 16 0.41 1.40 18.99
N THR A 17 -0.91 1.45 19.22
CA THR A 17 -1.93 1.34 18.17
C THR A 17 -1.80 2.50 17.16
N GLY A 18 -1.53 3.71 17.63
CA GLY A 18 -1.33 4.89 16.78
C GLY A 18 -0.08 4.83 15.91
N ILE A 19 0.99 4.16 16.36
CA ILE A 19 2.21 3.92 15.58
C ILE A 19 1.91 2.91 14.47
N THR A 20 1.33 1.76 14.81
CA THR A 20 0.97 0.73 13.82
C THR A 20 -0.03 1.26 12.78
N ALA A 21 -1.02 2.07 13.17
CA ALA A 21 -1.97 2.67 12.24
C ALA A 21 -1.37 3.72 11.30
N ARG A 22 -0.24 4.34 11.67
CA ARG A 22 0.49 5.31 10.83
C ARG A 22 1.42 4.63 9.84
N ASP A 23 2.10 3.58 10.27
CA ASP A 23 3.04 2.80 9.45
C ASP A 23 2.35 1.80 8.53
N HIS A 24 1.09 1.46 8.79
CA HIS A 24 0.32 0.46 8.04
C HIS A 24 -1.01 1.06 7.62
N GLN A 25 -0.98 2.22 6.97
CA GLN A 25 -2.18 2.82 6.40
C GLN A 25 -2.26 2.41 4.93
N PRO A 26 -2.94 1.30 4.57
CA PRO A 26 -2.77 0.64 3.28
C PRO A 26 -3.13 1.59 2.13
N GLY A 27 -4.22 2.36 2.30
CA GLY A 27 -4.63 3.35 1.30
C GLY A 27 -3.59 4.46 1.03
N ARG A 28 -2.74 4.83 2.01
CA ARG A 28 -1.68 5.83 1.77
C ARG A 28 -0.42 5.21 1.15
N GLU A 29 -0.12 3.98 1.50
CA GLU A 29 1.01 3.25 0.90
C GLU A 29 0.70 2.88 -0.55
N ASP A 30 -0.51 2.40 -0.84
CA ASP A 30 -0.98 2.09 -2.19
C ASP A 30 -1.02 3.35 -3.07
N GLU A 31 -1.45 4.49 -2.52
CA GLU A 31 -1.39 5.79 -3.21
C GLU A 31 0.06 6.22 -3.50
N ALA A 32 0.97 6.11 -2.53
CA ALA A 32 2.38 6.45 -2.72
C ALA A 32 3.08 5.51 -3.72
N ARG A 33 2.73 4.22 -3.69
CA ARG A 33 3.19 3.20 -4.64
C ARG A 33 2.68 3.49 -6.04
N LEU A 34 1.41 3.87 -6.18
CA LEU A 34 0.83 4.30 -7.44
C LEU A 34 1.51 5.56 -8.00
N GLU A 35 1.76 6.58 -7.17
CA GLU A 35 2.50 7.77 -7.59
C GLU A 35 3.90 7.42 -8.12
N ARG A 36 4.62 6.54 -7.40
CA ARG A 36 5.92 6.02 -7.84
C ARG A 36 5.80 5.27 -9.15
N PHE A 37 4.80 4.40 -9.29
CA PHE A 37 4.58 3.60 -10.49
C PHE A 37 4.38 4.48 -11.73
N ILE A 38 3.50 5.49 -11.65
CA ILE A 38 3.25 6.43 -12.75
C ILE A 38 4.51 7.25 -13.09
N LYS A 39 5.28 7.70 -12.09
CA LYS A 39 6.53 8.43 -12.30
C LYS A 39 7.57 7.62 -13.07
N HIS A 40 7.57 6.29 -12.92
CA HIS A 40 8.49 5.40 -13.63
C HIS A 40 8.02 5.03 -15.05
N LYS A 41 6.89 5.56 -15.51
CA LYS A 41 6.33 5.33 -16.86
C LYS A 41 6.12 3.83 -17.11
N PRO A 42 5.05 3.26 -16.55
CA PRO A 42 4.79 1.83 -16.68
C PRO A 42 4.60 1.44 -18.15
N PRO A 43 4.78 0.15 -18.49
CA PRO A 43 4.63 -0.31 -19.86
C PRO A 43 3.23 0.01 -20.40
N THR A 44 3.15 0.54 -21.63
CA THR A 44 1.88 0.82 -22.30
C THR A 44 1.48 -0.35 -23.17
N PHE A 45 0.22 -0.78 -23.08
CA PHE A 45 -0.32 -1.78 -23.99
C PHE A 45 -0.50 -1.21 -25.41
N THR A 46 0.11 -1.85 -26.40
CA THR A 46 0.06 -1.43 -27.82
C THR A 46 -0.61 -2.45 -28.75
N GLY A 47 -1.19 -3.51 -28.18
CA GLY A 47 -1.66 -4.69 -28.94
C GLY A 47 -3.01 -4.58 -29.64
N GLY A 48 -3.73 -3.46 -29.55
CA GLY A 48 -5.08 -3.33 -30.12
C GLY A 48 -6.10 -4.29 -29.49
N TYR A 49 -7.02 -4.85 -30.28
CA TYR A 49 -7.99 -5.86 -29.81
C TYR A 49 -7.36 -7.26 -29.71
N ASN A 50 -6.30 -7.38 -28.93
CA ASN A 50 -5.62 -8.64 -28.64
C ASN A 50 -5.86 -9.03 -27.16
N PRO A 51 -6.89 -9.83 -26.86
CA PRO A 51 -7.21 -10.19 -25.48
C PRO A 51 -6.10 -11.01 -24.83
N GLU A 52 -5.45 -11.93 -25.57
CA GLU A 52 -4.33 -12.72 -25.03
C GLU A 52 -3.12 -11.85 -24.72
N GLY A 53 -2.85 -10.85 -25.55
CA GLY A 53 -1.80 -9.85 -25.31
C GLY A 53 -2.13 -8.94 -24.14
N ALA A 54 -3.39 -8.58 -23.96
CA ALA A 54 -3.84 -7.74 -22.85
C ALA A 54 -3.69 -8.45 -21.49
N VAL A 55 -4.01 -9.76 -21.43
CA VAL A 55 -3.83 -10.56 -20.22
C VAL A 55 -2.37 -10.59 -19.80
N LYS A 56 -1.45 -10.88 -20.73
CA LYS A 56 0.00 -10.88 -20.44
C LYS A 56 0.51 -9.52 -19.99
N TRP A 57 0.04 -8.45 -20.63
CA TRP A 57 0.41 -7.09 -20.23
C TRP A 57 -0.08 -6.74 -18.81
N LEU A 58 -1.28 -7.18 -18.44
CA LEU A 58 -1.79 -7.00 -17.07
C LEU A 58 -0.96 -7.77 -16.04
N GLU A 59 -0.59 -9.01 -16.32
CA GLU A 59 0.29 -9.79 -15.44
C GLU A 59 1.64 -9.09 -15.21
N GLU A 60 2.27 -8.58 -16.28
CA GLU A 60 3.51 -7.81 -16.19
C GLU A 60 3.34 -6.52 -15.36
N VAL A 61 2.25 -5.78 -15.59
CA VAL A 61 1.93 -4.56 -14.84
C VAL A 61 1.73 -4.85 -13.36
N GLU A 62 1.02 -5.93 -13.01
CA GLU A 62 0.75 -6.34 -11.63
C GLU A 62 2.04 -6.74 -10.90
N ILE A 63 2.91 -7.52 -11.54
CA ILE A 63 4.23 -7.89 -10.98
C ILE A 63 5.07 -6.65 -10.68
N ILE A 64 5.10 -5.69 -11.62
CA ILE A 64 5.87 -4.45 -11.45
C ILE A 64 5.27 -3.58 -10.34
N PHE A 65 3.94 -3.51 -10.25
CA PHE A 65 3.26 -2.74 -9.22
C PHE A 65 3.53 -3.31 -7.81
N GLU A 66 3.38 -4.63 -7.63
CA GLU A 66 3.63 -5.29 -6.34
C GLU A 66 5.11 -5.25 -5.91
N ALA A 67 6.05 -5.16 -6.85
CA ALA A 67 7.47 -5.09 -6.55
C ALA A 67 7.97 -3.69 -6.14
N MET A 68 7.13 -2.65 -6.21
CA MET A 68 7.48 -1.26 -5.85
C MET A 68 7.12 -0.88 -4.42
#